data_AF-A0A0W0Z7I3-F1
#
_entry.id   AF-A0A0W0Z7I3-F1
#
_cell.length_a   1.000
_cell.length_b   1.000
_cell.length_c   1.000
_cell.angle_alpha   90.00
_cell.angle_beta   90.00
_cell.angle_gamma   90.00
#
_symmetry.space_group_name_H-M   'P 1'
#
loop_
_entity.id
_entity.type
_entity.pdbx_description
1 polymer ?
#
loop_
_entity_poly.entity_id
_entity_poly.type
_entity_poly.pdbx_seq_one_letter_code
_entity_poly.pdbx_strand_id
1 'polypeptide(L)'
;MSFRINNPGGGDCGFYAFAIGLIDVIQQEYYSNGNSKTFNRWKKEGLGMNLQDILAIDLDWLACLPYNYKKDQLIALQMSLRNITVNVNKEDLLNRIYIELTSNEEQTKIEGSIVYGKFMELVQFYLSRDSSLEQISQYNELALSPEVLQLAQNTARSLRPMLRGQPFDKAQKIENTYVKEVLLIDVLSINDRNSHSVILNGIEQIKQRGRWATHSDLNGVAERLKINFHVTGQVNGTPNPDYPTITLNNEGNAHWTTTVGRLFEPKPREISVKRVAEQTELAPPKIVHETWAHPLKTTRVIDTPEENYKKHLDNLFDATKNQRFFTTPIKSKINVNAIDNAKAAAKESDQSFATRLQEAELRRILIY
;
A
#
# COMPACT_ATOMS: atom_id res chain seq x y z
N MET A 1 -2.59 19.38 14.75
CA MET A 1 -1.92 18.11 15.09
C MET A 1 -2.01 17.23 13.86
N SER A 2 -0.91 16.68 13.37
CA SER A 2 -0.91 15.77 12.23
C SER A 2 -0.93 14.31 12.71
N PHE A 3 -1.65 13.44 12.02
CA PHE A 3 -1.79 12.04 12.40
C PHE A 3 -1.05 11.15 11.40
N ARG A 4 -0.36 10.12 11.91
CA ARG A 4 0.34 9.13 11.09
C ARG A 4 -0.53 7.89 10.94
N ILE A 5 -0.81 7.50 9.71
CA ILE A 5 -1.59 6.32 9.36
C ILE A 5 -0.65 5.27 8.76
N ASN A 6 -0.64 4.09 9.38
CA ASN A 6 0.08 2.93 8.87
C ASN A 6 -0.76 2.16 7.85
N ASN A 7 -0.21 1.13 7.22
CA ASN A 7 -0.88 0.37 6.16
C ASN A 7 -0.60 -1.14 6.27
N PRO A 8 -1.26 -1.98 5.45
CA PRO A 8 -1.10 -3.43 5.51
C PRO A 8 0.33 -3.96 5.26
N GLY A 9 1.23 -3.16 4.70
CA GLY A 9 2.63 -3.55 4.47
C GLY A 9 2.79 -4.60 3.37
N GLY A 10 3.69 -5.58 3.58
CA GLY A 10 3.92 -6.70 2.65
C GLY A 10 4.75 -6.35 1.41
N GLY A 11 5.57 -5.29 1.48
CA GLY A 11 6.37 -4.79 0.36
C GLY A 11 5.59 -3.87 -0.61
N ASP A 12 4.31 -3.62 -0.35
CA ASP A 12 3.46 -2.71 -1.11
C ASP A 12 3.27 -1.33 -0.41
N CYS A 13 4.00 -1.09 0.69
CA CYS A 13 3.74 0.00 1.64
C CYS A 13 3.75 1.39 1.00
N GLY A 14 4.62 1.67 0.02
CA GLY A 14 4.65 2.99 -0.63
C GLY A 14 3.40 3.30 -1.43
N PHE A 15 2.88 2.33 -2.20
CA PHE A 15 1.63 2.53 -2.95
C PHE A 15 0.41 2.57 -2.02
N TYR A 16 0.39 1.79 -0.93
CA TYR A 16 -0.65 1.94 0.09
C TYR A 16 -0.62 3.32 0.74
N ALA A 17 0.55 3.78 1.18
CA ALA A 17 0.69 5.07 1.84
C ALA A 17 0.23 6.21 0.92
N PHE A 18 0.61 6.15 -0.36
CA PHE A 18 0.13 7.11 -1.35
C PHE A 18 -1.39 7.03 -1.56
N ALA A 19 -1.96 5.83 -1.65
CA ALA A 19 -3.41 5.63 -1.77
C ALA A 19 -4.20 6.18 -0.57
N ILE A 20 -3.69 6.00 0.64
CA ILE A 20 -4.28 6.58 1.87
C ILE A 20 -4.25 8.11 1.82
N GLY A 21 -3.14 8.70 1.34
CA GLY A 21 -3.07 10.14 1.11
C GLY A 21 -4.09 10.63 0.09
N LEU A 22 -4.31 9.87 -1.00
CA LEU A 22 -5.34 10.19 -1.98
C LEU A 22 -6.75 10.07 -1.42
N ILE A 23 -7.02 9.11 -0.53
CA ILE A 23 -8.30 8.99 0.17
C ILE A 23 -8.59 10.27 0.97
N ASP A 24 -7.61 10.73 1.78
CA ASP A 24 -7.73 11.97 2.56
C ASP A 24 -8.04 13.18 1.65
N VAL A 25 -7.25 13.36 0.59
CA VAL A 25 -7.46 14.45 -0.38
C VAL A 25 -8.85 14.38 -1.03
N ILE A 26 -9.28 13.19 -1.47
CA ILE A 26 -10.59 13.01 -2.12
C ILE A 26 -11.72 13.33 -1.15
N GLN A 27 -11.62 12.88 0.10
CA GLN A 27 -12.60 13.17 1.14
C GLN A 27 -12.68 14.67 1.44
N GLN A 28 -11.54 15.34 1.60
CA GLN A 28 -11.49 16.79 1.83
C GLN A 28 -12.10 17.59 0.68
N GLU A 29 -11.73 17.27 -0.57
CA GLU A 29 -12.30 17.91 -1.76
C GLU A 29 -13.82 17.72 -1.83
N TYR A 30 -14.28 16.48 -1.60
CA TYR A 30 -15.69 16.13 -1.69
C TYR A 30 -16.53 16.78 -0.58
N TYR A 31 -16.07 16.76 0.67
CA TYR A 31 -16.82 17.39 1.77
C TYR A 31 -16.84 18.91 1.68
N SER A 32 -15.89 19.52 0.96
CA SER A 32 -15.86 20.96 0.73
C SER A 32 -16.76 21.39 -0.44
N ASN A 33 -16.80 20.59 -1.53
CA ASN A 33 -17.37 21.05 -2.81
C ASN A 33 -18.40 20.09 -3.44
N GLY A 34 -18.71 18.96 -2.80
CA GLY A 34 -19.57 17.91 -3.35
C GLY A 34 -18.95 17.15 -4.55
N ASN A 35 -17.69 17.41 -4.89
CA ASN A 35 -16.96 16.78 -5.98
C ASN A 35 -15.47 16.63 -5.64
N SER A 36 -14.77 15.72 -6.31
CA SER A 36 -13.31 15.59 -6.18
C SER A 36 -12.65 15.57 -7.56
N LYS A 37 -11.82 16.58 -7.82
CA LYS A 37 -10.98 16.65 -9.03
C LYS A 37 -9.94 15.55 -9.03
N THR A 38 -9.40 15.23 -7.86
CA THR A 38 -8.42 14.17 -7.67
C THR A 38 -9.00 12.79 -7.99
N PHE A 39 -10.21 12.48 -7.50
CA PHE A 39 -10.92 11.26 -7.88
C PHE A 39 -11.16 11.21 -9.40
N ASN A 40 -11.62 12.29 -10.00
CA ASN A 40 -11.89 12.34 -11.44
C ASN A 40 -10.63 12.09 -12.29
N ARG A 41 -9.48 12.63 -11.87
CA ARG A 41 -8.18 12.35 -12.52
C ARG A 41 -7.80 10.89 -12.37
N TRP A 42 -7.85 10.35 -11.16
CA TRP A 42 -7.53 8.94 -10.92
C TRP A 42 -8.48 7.97 -11.66
N LYS A 43 -9.76 8.34 -11.79
CA LYS A 43 -10.74 7.60 -12.59
C LYS A 43 -10.37 7.53 -14.07
N LYS A 44 -9.86 8.63 -14.64
CA LYS A 44 -9.37 8.67 -16.03
C LYS A 44 -8.12 7.80 -16.22
N GLU A 45 -7.31 7.65 -15.19
CA GLU A 45 -6.14 6.76 -15.18
C GLU A 45 -6.50 5.28 -14.91
N GLY A 46 -7.79 4.93 -14.88
CA GLY A 46 -8.23 3.54 -14.78
C GLY A 46 -8.53 3.04 -13.37
N LEU A 47 -8.80 3.91 -12.40
CA LEU A 47 -9.31 3.50 -11.09
C LEU A 47 -10.62 2.72 -11.24
N GLY A 48 -10.65 1.45 -10.82
CA GLY A 48 -11.85 0.61 -10.89
C GLY A 48 -12.94 0.99 -9.87
N MET A 49 -12.54 1.52 -8.72
CA MET A 49 -13.43 1.84 -7.60
C MET A 49 -14.35 3.04 -7.92
N ASN A 50 -15.55 3.05 -7.34
CA ASN A 50 -16.44 4.21 -7.41
C ASN A 50 -16.14 5.20 -6.28
N LEU A 51 -16.65 6.43 -6.39
CA LEU A 51 -16.39 7.49 -5.41
C LEU A 51 -16.94 7.14 -4.01
N GLN A 52 -18.13 6.55 -3.93
CA GLN A 52 -18.77 6.24 -2.65
C GLN A 52 -17.99 5.21 -1.85
N ASP A 53 -17.40 4.21 -2.51
CA ASP A 53 -16.53 3.22 -1.86
C ASP A 53 -15.29 3.86 -1.24
N ILE A 54 -14.70 4.86 -1.91
CA ILE A 54 -13.54 5.62 -1.38
C ILE A 54 -13.98 6.50 -0.20
N LEU A 55 -15.10 7.20 -0.34
CA LEU A 55 -15.64 8.04 0.74
C LEU A 55 -16.04 7.21 1.97
N ALA A 56 -16.36 5.93 1.80
CA ALA A 56 -16.69 5.01 2.90
C ALA A 56 -15.47 4.42 3.62
N ILE A 57 -14.24 4.72 3.19
CA ILE A 57 -13.02 4.32 3.90
C ILE A 57 -12.79 5.30 5.04
N ASP A 58 -13.03 4.85 6.26
CA ASP A 58 -12.81 5.65 7.46
C ASP A 58 -11.32 5.65 7.85
N LEU A 59 -10.68 6.82 7.80
CA LEU A 59 -9.27 6.99 8.12
C LEU A 59 -8.95 6.82 9.60
N ASP A 60 -9.93 7.02 10.49
CA ASP A 60 -9.78 6.85 11.94
C ASP A 60 -9.72 5.35 12.27
N TRP A 61 -10.61 4.58 11.64
CA TRP A 61 -10.57 3.12 11.71
C TRP A 61 -9.31 2.56 11.06
N LEU A 62 -8.87 3.15 9.95
CA LEU A 62 -7.63 2.72 9.30
C LEU A 62 -6.40 3.01 10.17
N ALA A 63 -6.36 4.15 10.88
CA ALA A 63 -5.31 4.46 11.84
C ALA A 63 -5.26 3.46 13.00
N CYS A 64 -6.43 3.00 13.48
CA CYS A 64 -6.52 2.01 14.55
C CYS A 64 -6.22 0.57 14.09
N LEU A 65 -6.64 0.19 12.88
CA LEU A 65 -6.59 -1.17 12.35
C LEU A 65 -5.91 -1.24 10.96
N PRO A 66 -4.65 -0.78 10.83
CA PRO A 66 -3.99 -0.57 9.54
C PRO A 66 -3.78 -1.84 8.71
N TYR A 67 -3.77 -3.02 9.36
CA TYR A 67 -3.51 -4.29 8.71
C TYR A 67 -4.76 -5.01 8.19
N ASN A 68 -5.94 -4.65 8.71
CA ASN A 68 -7.17 -5.43 8.52
C ASN A 68 -8.34 -4.60 7.97
N TYR A 69 -8.43 -3.31 8.30
CA TYR A 69 -9.55 -2.48 7.88
C TYR A 69 -9.51 -2.22 6.36
N LYS A 70 -10.59 -2.58 5.66
CA LYS A 70 -10.78 -2.36 4.22
C LYS A 70 -9.60 -2.84 3.36
N LYS A 71 -8.96 -3.95 3.77
CA LYS A 71 -7.75 -4.47 3.13
C LYS A 71 -7.90 -4.71 1.63
N ASP A 72 -9.01 -5.30 1.20
CA ASP A 72 -9.25 -5.58 -0.23
C ASP A 72 -9.43 -4.31 -1.05
N GLN A 73 -10.10 -3.29 -0.48
CA GLN A 73 -10.22 -1.97 -1.11
C GLN A 73 -8.85 -1.31 -1.23
N LEU A 74 -8.03 -1.34 -0.18
CA LEU A 74 -6.68 -0.80 -0.23
C LEU A 74 -5.81 -1.54 -1.25
N ILE A 75 -5.94 -2.87 -1.37
CA ILE A 75 -5.23 -3.66 -2.39
C ILE A 75 -5.62 -3.17 -3.79
N ALA A 76 -6.92 -2.97 -4.05
CA ALA A 76 -7.38 -2.48 -5.34
C ALA A 76 -6.85 -1.06 -5.65
N LEU A 77 -6.82 -0.18 -4.65
CA LEU A 77 -6.32 1.18 -4.79
C LEU A 77 -4.80 1.19 -5.08
N GLN A 78 -3.99 0.48 -4.30
CA GLN A 78 -2.54 0.45 -4.53
C GLN A 78 -2.19 -0.17 -5.89
N MET A 79 -2.92 -1.23 -6.31
CA MET A 79 -2.73 -1.84 -7.62
C MET A 79 -3.06 -0.88 -8.76
N SER A 80 -4.06 -0.01 -8.58
CA SER A 80 -4.35 1.05 -9.55
C SER A 80 -3.19 2.05 -9.68
N LEU A 81 -2.52 2.40 -8.57
CA LEU A 81 -1.33 3.28 -8.62
C LEU A 81 -0.12 2.60 -9.27
N ARG A 82 0.06 1.29 -9.06
CA ARG A 82 1.06 0.50 -9.79
C ARG A 82 0.82 0.54 -11.30
N ASN A 83 -0.43 0.43 -11.74
CA ASN A 83 -0.78 0.55 -13.17
C ASN A 83 -0.40 1.93 -13.74
N ILE A 84 -0.64 3.01 -12.98
CA ILE A 84 -0.21 4.36 -13.38
C ILE A 84 1.31 4.41 -13.55
N THR A 85 2.05 3.86 -12.59
CA THR A 85 3.52 3.84 -12.64
C THR A 85 4.05 3.11 -13.87
N VAL A 86 3.44 1.97 -14.23
CA VAL A 86 3.79 1.23 -15.45
C VAL A 86 3.61 2.11 -16.69
N ASN A 87 2.47 2.79 -16.80
CA ASN A 87 2.18 3.65 -17.94
C ASN A 87 3.14 4.84 -18.00
N VAL A 88 3.39 5.50 -16.86
CA VAL A 88 4.34 6.62 -16.75
C VAL A 88 5.74 6.19 -17.20
N ASN A 89 6.25 5.06 -16.73
CA ASN A 89 7.59 4.60 -17.10
C ASN A 89 7.70 4.23 -18.58
N LYS A 90 6.66 3.61 -19.15
CA LYS A 90 6.59 3.30 -20.59
C LYS A 90 6.56 4.57 -21.44
N GLU A 91 5.68 5.51 -21.10
CA GLU A 91 5.53 6.76 -21.82
C GLU A 91 6.79 7.63 -21.71
N ASP A 92 7.42 7.74 -20.54
CA ASP A 92 8.68 8.47 -20.36
C ASP A 92 9.77 7.94 -21.27
N LEU A 93 9.99 6.62 -21.27
CA LEU A 93 11.01 5.99 -22.11
C LEU A 93 10.73 6.25 -23.60
N LEU A 94 9.50 5.99 -24.04
CA LEU A 94 9.13 6.13 -25.44
C LEU A 94 9.17 7.58 -25.93
N ASN A 95 8.76 8.53 -25.09
CA ASN A 95 8.85 9.96 -25.41
C ASN A 95 10.31 10.41 -25.52
N ARG A 96 11.20 9.95 -24.62
CA ARG A 96 12.63 10.27 -24.70
C ARG A 96 13.28 9.69 -25.95
N ILE A 97 12.96 8.44 -26.28
CA ILE A 97 13.40 7.81 -27.53
C ILE A 97 12.92 8.63 -28.73
N TYR A 98 11.64 8.98 -28.78
CA TYR A 98 11.08 9.77 -29.88
C TYR A 98 11.77 11.14 -30.01
N ILE A 99 11.94 11.87 -28.90
CA ILE A 99 12.60 13.18 -28.90
C ILE A 99 14.05 13.05 -29.38
N GLU A 100 14.80 12.08 -28.87
CA GLU A 100 16.21 11.90 -29.26
C GLU A 100 16.37 11.49 -30.73
N LEU A 101 15.47 10.64 -31.26
CA LEU A 101 15.53 10.20 -32.66
C LEU A 101 15.01 11.25 -33.66
N THR A 102 14.20 12.22 -33.23
CA THR A 102 13.61 13.24 -34.12
C THR A 102 14.21 14.63 -33.94
N SER A 103 14.94 14.87 -32.86
CA SER A 103 15.67 16.12 -32.63
C SER A 103 16.92 16.17 -33.51
N ASN A 104 17.18 17.35 -34.09
CA ASN A 104 18.43 17.63 -34.81
C ASN A 104 19.60 17.97 -33.86
N GLU A 105 19.34 18.00 -32.55
CA GLU A 105 20.35 18.27 -31.53
C GLU A 105 20.91 16.95 -30.97
N GLU A 106 22.23 16.85 -30.83
CA GLU A 106 22.89 15.77 -30.08
C GLU A 106 22.50 15.86 -28.60
N GLN A 107 21.39 15.23 -28.23
CA GLN A 107 20.88 15.21 -26.87
C GLN A 107 20.84 13.76 -26.35
N THR A 108 21.45 13.51 -25.19
CA THR A 108 21.30 12.27 -24.44
C THR A 108 20.05 12.36 -23.56
N LYS A 109 18.90 11.91 -24.08
CA LYS A 109 17.60 11.95 -23.37
C LYS A 109 17.20 10.58 -22.83
N ILE A 110 17.49 9.52 -23.59
CA ILE A 110 17.14 8.14 -23.23
C ILE A 110 17.81 7.74 -21.92
N GLU A 111 19.07 8.14 -21.72
CA GLU A 111 19.85 7.85 -20.52
C GLU A 111 19.25 8.48 -19.25
N GLY A 112 18.44 9.53 -19.40
CA GLY A 112 17.69 10.14 -18.32
C GLY A 112 16.38 9.41 -17.96
N SER A 113 16.02 8.34 -18.66
CA SER A 113 14.86 7.52 -18.30
C SER A 113 15.19 6.57 -17.15
N ILE A 114 14.25 6.42 -16.21
CA ILE A 114 14.37 5.47 -15.10
C ILE A 114 14.53 4.03 -15.62
N VAL A 115 13.86 3.69 -16.72
CA VAL A 115 13.93 2.34 -17.30
C VAL A 115 15.32 2.05 -17.85
N TYR A 116 15.95 3.04 -18.52
CA TYR A 116 17.33 2.90 -18.97
C TYR A 116 18.28 2.70 -17.79
N GLY A 117 18.17 3.53 -16.75
CA GLY A 117 19.01 3.42 -15.55
C GLY A 117 18.89 2.04 -14.88
N LYS A 118 17.66 1.53 -14.77
CA LYS A 118 17.39 0.18 -14.24
C LYS A 118 17.97 -0.92 -15.13
N PHE A 119 17.88 -0.81 -16.45
CA PHE A 119 18.47 -1.81 -17.34
C PHE A 119 20.01 -1.77 -17.30
N MET A 120 20.60 -0.56 -17.27
CA MET A 120 22.03 -0.35 -17.09
C MET A 120 22.55 -0.97 -15.78
N GLU A 121 21.85 -0.77 -14.67
CA GLU A 121 22.18 -1.38 -13.37
C GLU A 121 22.27 -2.92 -13.46
N LEU A 122 21.36 -3.57 -14.20
CA LEU A 122 21.41 -5.03 -14.40
C LEU A 122 22.60 -5.45 -15.26
N VAL A 123 22.93 -4.69 -16.29
CA VAL A 123 24.12 -4.95 -17.12
C VAL A 123 25.38 -4.84 -16.26
N GLN A 124 25.49 -3.78 -15.46
CA GLN A 124 26.60 -3.55 -14.53
C GLN A 124 26.73 -4.64 -13.49
N PHE A 125 25.61 -5.10 -12.92
CA PHE A 125 25.59 -6.27 -12.04
C PHE A 125 26.23 -7.50 -12.70
N TYR A 126 25.95 -7.78 -13.97
CA TYR A 126 26.57 -8.91 -14.67
C TYR A 126 28.02 -8.64 -15.13
N LEU A 127 28.44 -7.38 -15.23
CA LEU A 127 29.82 -7.00 -15.52
C LEU A 127 30.73 -7.23 -14.32
N SER A 128 30.37 -6.74 -13.13
CA SER A 128 31.23 -6.77 -11.93
C SER A 128 30.82 -7.78 -10.85
N ARG A 129 29.51 -8.04 -10.68
CA ARG A 129 28.89 -8.88 -9.64
C ARG A 129 29.10 -8.40 -8.19
N ASP A 130 29.14 -7.08 -7.98
CA ASP A 130 29.40 -6.49 -6.66
C ASP A 130 28.16 -6.39 -5.75
N SER A 131 26.98 -6.77 -6.23
CA SER A 131 25.70 -6.67 -5.49
C SER A 131 24.94 -7.98 -5.55
N SER A 132 23.91 -8.15 -4.70
CA SER A 132 23.01 -9.30 -4.75
C SER A 132 21.81 -9.00 -5.65
N LEU A 133 21.36 -9.98 -6.44
CA LEU A 133 20.20 -9.81 -7.30
C LEU A 133 18.92 -9.61 -6.48
N GLU A 134 18.86 -10.19 -5.29
CA GLU A 134 17.76 -10.01 -4.33
C GLU A 134 17.68 -8.58 -3.81
N GLN A 135 18.81 -7.88 -3.64
CA GLN A 135 18.82 -6.47 -3.25
C GLN A 135 18.37 -5.58 -4.40
N ILE A 136 18.85 -5.85 -5.62
CA ILE A 136 18.46 -5.09 -6.83
C ILE A 136 16.96 -5.23 -7.08
N SER A 137 16.42 -6.45 -7.00
CA SER A 137 15.02 -6.74 -7.33
C SER A 137 14.00 -6.09 -6.38
N GLN A 138 14.42 -5.61 -5.20
CA GLN A 138 13.56 -4.84 -4.30
C GLN A 138 13.07 -3.54 -4.95
N TYR A 139 13.93 -2.86 -5.71
CA TYR A 139 13.67 -1.53 -6.27
C TYR A 139 13.61 -1.51 -7.80
N ASN A 140 14.25 -2.48 -8.44
CA ASN A 140 14.33 -2.64 -9.88
C ASN A 140 13.47 -3.81 -10.35
N GLU A 141 12.26 -3.50 -10.84
CA GLU A 141 11.29 -4.46 -11.38
C GLU A 141 11.84 -5.30 -12.53
N LEU A 142 12.83 -4.79 -13.28
CA LEU A 142 13.38 -5.50 -14.42
C LEU A 142 14.14 -6.76 -13.98
N ALA A 143 14.68 -6.77 -12.76
CA ALA A 143 15.29 -7.97 -12.17
C ALA A 143 14.29 -9.10 -11.89
N LEU A 144 12.99 -8.81 -11.91
CA LEU A 144 11.94 -9.82 -11.70
C LEU A 144 11.55 -10.56 -13.00
N SER A 145 12.05 -10.11 -14.16
CA SER A 145 11.84 -10.78 -15.46
C SER A 145 13.05 -11.61 -15.86
N PRO A 146 12.92 -12.95 -15.96
CA PRO A 146 13.98 -13.81 -16.47
C PRO A 146 14.48 -13.41 -17.87
N GLU A 147 13.59 -12.93 -18.72
CA GLU A 147 13.91 -12.50 -20.09
C GLU A 147 14.78 -11.24 -20.08
N VAL A 148 14.46 -10.26 -19.23
CA VAL A 148 15.29 -9.05 -19.09
C VAL A 148 16.65 -9.37 -18.46
N LEU A 149 16.68 -10.27 -17.46
CA LEU A 149 17.96 -10.75 -16.90
C LEU A 149 18.82 -11.44 -17.95
N GLN A 150 18.22 -12.27 -18.81
CA GLN A 150 18.92 -12.94 -19.89
C GLN A 150 19.47 -11.93 -20.91
N LEU A 151 18.69 -10.90 -21.25
CA LEU A 151 19.12 -9.81 -22.11
C LEU A 151 20.30 -9.05 -21.49
N ALA A 152 20.18 -8.60 -20.23
CA ALA A 152 21.25 -7.89 -19.52
C ALA A 152 22.54 -8.71 -19.42
N GLN A 153 22.43 -10.01 -19.14
CA GLN A 153 23.57 -10.91 -19.08
C GLN A 153 24.24 -11.11 -20.45
N ASN A 154 23.46 -11.17 -21.53
CA ASN A 154 24.00 -11.23 -22.89
C ASN A 154 24.73 -9.93 -23.26
N THR A 155 24.12 -8.77 -22.94
CA THR A 155 24.73 -7.46 -23.13
C THR A 155 26.06 -7.34 -22.38
N ALA A 156 26.09 -7.72 -21.10
CA ALA A 156 27.32 -7.71 -20.30
C ALA A 156 28.40 -8.64 -20.88
N ARG A 157 28.02 -9.82 -21.39
CA ARG A 157 28.95 -10.75 -22.06
C ARG A 157 29.58 -10.12 -23.31
N SER A 158 28.79 -9.42 -24.13
CA SER A 158 29.27 -8.72 -25.31
C SER A 158 30.17 -7.51 -24.98
N LEU A 159 29.86 -6.79 -23.88
CA LEU A 159 30.62 -5.62 -23.44
C LEU A 159 32.00 -5.96 -22.89
N ARG A 160 32.15 -7.05 -22.13
CA ARG A 160 33.44 -7.43 -21.49
C ARG A 160 34.68 -7.32 -22.39
N PRO A 161 34.71 -7.86 -23.62
CA PRO A 161 35.87 -7.70 -24.50
C PRO A 161 36.08 -6.26 -24.97
N MET A 162 35.01 -5.47 -25.14
CA MET A 162 35.09 -4.07 -25.60
C MET A 162 35.68 -3.15 -24.52
N LEU A 163 35.38 -3.43 -23.25
CA LEU A 163 35.83 -2.65 -22.10
C LEU A 163 37.27 -2.99 -21.65
N ARG A 164 37.81 -4.14 -22.07
CA ARG A 164 39.12 -4.62 -21.60
C ARG A 164 40.23 -3.64 -21.99
N GLY A 165 40.97 -3.17 -20.98
CA GLY A 165 42.11 -2.27 -21.17
C GLY A 165 41.74 -0.85 -21.59
N GLN A 166 40.45 -0.49 -21.58
CA GLN A 166 40.03 0.88 -21.84
C GLN A 166 40.16 1.72 -20.55
N PRO A 167 40.58 2.99 -20.67
CA PRO A 167 40.45 3.97 -19.59
C PRO A 167 39.00 4.13 -19.15
N PHE A 168 38.78 4.53 -17.89
CA PHE A 168 37.45 4.62 -17.28
C PHE A 168 36.46 5.47 -18.07
N ASP A 169 36.86 6.66 -18.51
CA ASP A 169 36.03 7.59 -19.29
C ASP A 169 35.60 7.00 -20.64
N LYS A 170 36.51 6.29 -21.30
CA LYS A 170 36.23 5.61 -22.57
C LYS A 170 35.38 4.36 -22.38
N ALA A 171 35.64 3.59 -21.32
CA ALA A 171 34.84 2.43 -20.95
C ALA A 171 33.38 2.84 -20.70
N GLN A 172 33.15 3.93 -19.94
CA GLN A 172 31.82 4.43 -19.64
C GLN A 172 31.07 4.90 -20.90
N LYS A 173 31.76 5.54 -21.86
CA LYS A 173 31.15 5.91 -23.15
C LYS A 173 30.74 4.68 -23.95
N ILE A 174 31.62 3.69 -24.06
CA ILE A 174 31.35 2.42 -24.77
C ILE A 174 30.14 1.72 -24.15
N GLU A 175 30.12 1.61 -22.83
CA GLU A 175 29.04 0.98 -22.07
C GLU A 175 27.70 1.69 -22.32
N ASN A 176 27.65 3.02 -22.11
CA ASN A 176 26.43 3.81 -22.32
C ASN A 176 25.88 3.66 -23.74
N THR A 177 26.75 3.80 -24.75
CA THR A 177 26.35 3.69 -26.16
C THR A 177 25.81 2.31 -26.48
N TYR A 178 26.51 1.25 -26.07
CA TYR A 178 26.11 -0.12 -26.40
C TYR A 178 24.85 -0.56 -25.66
N VAL A 179 24.71 -0.21 -24.36
CA VAL A 179 23.49 -0.51 -23.60
C VAL A 179 22.28 0.24 -24.18
N LYS A 180 22.47 1.49 -24.60
CA LYS A 180 21.43 2.27 -25.30
C LYS A 180 21.02 1.62 -26.61
N GLU A 181 21.99 1.17 -27.41
CA GLU A 181 21.72 0.47 -28.67
C GLU A 181 20.90 -0.80 -28.44
N VAL A 182 21.29 -1.65 -27.47
CA VAL A 182 20.53 -2.86 -27.14
C VAL A 182 19.12 -2.53 -26.66
N LEU A 183 18.96 -1.51 -25.81
CA LEU A 183 17.64 -1.07 -25.36
C LEU A 183 16.77 -0.61 -26.54
N LEU A 184 17.34 0.17 -27.47
CA LEU A 184 16.63 0.65 -28.65
C LEU A 184 16.19 -0.50 -29.56
N ILE A 185 17.08 -1.47 -29.81
CA ILE A 185 16.78 -2.67 -30.60
C ILE A 185 15.66 -3.50 -29.95
N ASP A 186 15.62 -3.59 -28.61
CA ASP A 186 14.55 -4.31 -27.93
C ASP A 186 13.21 -3.55 -27.98
N VAL A 187 13.22 -2.25 -27.74
CA VAL A 187 12.00 -1.43 -27.58
C VAL A 187 11.36 -1.07 -28.93
N LEU A 188 12.15 -0.93 -29.99
CA LEU A 188 11.69 -0.52 -31.32
C LEU A 188 11.68 -1.68 -32.31
N SER A 189 10.76 -1.61 -33.26
CA SER A 189 10.73 -2.38 -34.50
C SER A 189 10.90 -1.43 -35.70
N ILE A 190 11.05 -1.97 -36.91
CA ILE A 190 11.36 -1.20 -38.14
C ILE A 190 10.40 -0.01 -38.35
N ASN A 191 9.13 -0.13 -37.95
CA ASN A 191 8.11 0.89 -38.22
C ASN A 191 7.31 1.35 -36.98
N ASP A 192 7.50 0.72 -35.81
CA ASP A 192 6.71 1.01 -34.61
C ASP A 192 7.39 0.42 -33.35
N ARG A 193 6.74 0.51 -32.19
CA ARG A 193 7.10 -0.18 -30.95
C ARG A 193 7.17 -1.70 -31.16
N ASN A 194 8.19 -2.33 -30.60
CA ASN A 194 8.27 -3.78 -30.60
C ASN A 194 7.25 -4.36 -29.60
N SER A 195 6.20 -5.01 -30.13
CA SER A 195 5.18 -5.68 -29.31
C SER A 195 5.71 -6.85 -28.47
N HIS A 196 6.91 -7.34 -28.79
CA HIS A 196 7.61 -8.40 -28.07
C HIS A 196 8.80 -7.88 -27.26
N SER A 197 8.92 -6.56 -27.04
CA SER A 197 9.99 -5.96 -26.23
C SER A 197 10.03 -6.58 -24.85
N VAL A 198 11.16 -7.19 -24.50
CA VAL A 198 11.31 -7.80 -23.17
C VAL A 198 11.43 -6.71 -22.10
N ILE A 199 12.00 -5.55 -22.42
CA ILE A 199 12.11 -4.42 -21.49
C ILE A 199 10.73 -3.82 -21.21
N LEU A 200 9.92 -3.54 -22.23
CA LEU A 200 8.57 -3.00 -22.02
C LEU A 200 7.68 -3.99 -21.27
N ASN A 201 7.85 -5.29 -21.49
CA ASN A 201 7.16 -6.33 -20.72
C ASN A 201 7.72 -6.43 -19.30
N GLY A 202 9.02 -6.22 -19.10
CA GLY A 202 9.67 -6.18 -17.79
C GLY A 202 9.13 -5.05 -16.89
N ILE A 203 8.77 -3.90 -17.45
CA ILE A 203 8.16 -2.79 -16.68
C ILE A 203 6.85 -3.24 -16.02
N GLU A 204 6.10 -4.19 -16.61
CA GLU A 204 4.86 -4.71 -16.02
C GLU A 204 5.09 -5.39 -14.67
N GLN A 205 6.32 -5.80 -14.35
CA GLN A 205 6.66 -6.41 -13.07
C GLN A 205 6.53 -5.44 -11.88
N ILE A 206 6.34 -4.13 -12.11
CA ILE A 206 5.88 -3.19 -11.07
C ILE A 206 4.55 -3.66 -10.45
N LYS A 207 3.73 -4.41 -11.18
CA LYS A 207 2.46 -4.95 -10.69
C LYS A 207 2.62 -6.18 -9.80
N GLN A 208 3.82 -6.76 -9.68
CA GLN A 208 4.05 -7.85 -8.75
C GLN A 208 3.89 -7.36 -7.31
N ARG A 209 3.14 -8.14 -6.51
CA ARG A 209 2.99 -7.90 -5.08
C ARG A 209 4.34 -8.04 -4.40
N GLY A 210 4.65 -7.13 -3.48
CA GLY A 210 5.90 -7.14 -2.73
C GLY A 210 7.06 -6.40 -3.38
N ARG A 211 6.93 -5.89 -4.62
CA ARG A 211 7.91 -4.97 -5.20
C ARG A 211 7.80 -3.60 -4.53
N TRP A 212 8.89 -3.11 -3.94
CA TRP A 212 8.87 -1.87 -3.16
C TRP A 212 8.73 -0.65 -4.07
N ALA A 213 7.92 0.32 -3.63
CA ALA A 213 7.83 1.59 -4.33
C ALA A 213 9.08 2.44 -4.03
N THR A 214 9.67 2.99 -5.07
CA THR A 214 10.71 4.02 -4.98
C THR A 214 10.07 5.40 -4.91
N HIS A 215 10.85 6.40 -4.50
CA HIS A 215 10.43 7.80 -4.58
C HIS A 215 10.02 8.18 -6.01
N SER A 216 10.76 7.73 -7.03
CA SER A 216 10.49 8.05 -8.43
C SER A 216 9.16 7.49 -8.91
N ASP A 217 8.76 6.30 -8.45
CA ASP A 217 7.44 5.73 -8.78
C ASP A 217 6.32 6.60 -8.23
N LEU A 218 6.43 6.98 -6.95
CA LEU A 218 5.43 7.81 -6.28
C LEU A 218 5.38 9.22 -6.87
N ASN A 219 6.52 9.77 -7.28
CA ASN A 219 6.57 11.06 -7.97
C ASN A 219 5.88 10.99 -9.35
N GLY A 220 6.11 9.93 -10.13
CA GLY A 220 5.42 9.73 -11.41
C GLY A 220 3.90 9.65 -11.26
N VAL A 221 3.42 8.96 -10.21
CA VAL A 221 2.00 8.94 -9.85
C VAL A 221 1.49 10.34 -9.47
N ALA A 222 2.25 11.08 -8.65
CA ALA A 222 1.88 12.41 -8.22
C ALA A 222 1.76 13.40 -9.39
N GLU A 223 2.71 13.38 -10.33
CA GLU A 223 2.70 14.22 -11.52
C GLU A 223 1.53 13.89 -12.46
N ARG A 224 1.19 12.60 -12.60
CA ARG A 224 0.03 12.17 -13.38
C ARG A 224 -1.28 12.64 -12.76
N LEU A 225 -1.41 12.51 -11.44
CA LEU A 225 -2.62 12.86 -10.70
C LEU A 225 -2.71 14.33 -10.28
N LYS A 226 -1.69 15.15 -10.60
CA LYS A 226 -1.59 16.57 -10.24
C LYS A 226 -1.69 16.77 -8.73
N ILE A 227 -0.78 16.11 -8.01
CA ILE A 227 -0.63 16.13 -6.56
C ILE A 227 0.77 16.65 -6.22
N ASN A 228 0.89 17.49 -5.19
CA ASN A 228 2.19 17.79 -4.59
C ASN A 228 2.59 16.60 -3.70
N PHE A 229 3.70 15.94 -4.04
CA PHE A 229 4.24 14.85 -3.23
C PHE A 229 5.31 15.37 -2.28
N HIS A 230 5.05 15.23 -0.98
CA HIS A 230 5.94 15.63 0.09
C HIS A 230 6.41 14.38 0.85
N VAL A 231 7.73 14.25 1.05
CA VAL A 231 8.32 13.28 1.99
C VAL A 231 8.89 14.01 3.22
N THR A 232 8.41 13.64 4.41
CA THR A 232 8.87 14.22 5.69
C THR A 232 10.39 14.06 5.84
N GLY A 233 11.07 15.14 6.24
CA GLY A 233 12.51 15.14 6.50
C GLY A 233 13.39 15.14 5.23
N GLN A 234 12.80 15.26 4.05
CA GLN A 234 13.52 15.38 2.78
C GLN A 234 13.43 16.80 2.22
N VAL A 235 14.28 17.13 1.26
CA VAL A 235 14.15 18.36 0.47
C VAL A 235 13.04 18.14 -0.56
N ASN A 236 12.00 18.96 -0.47
CA ASN A 236 10.83 18.87 -1.35
C ASN A 236 10.80 20.06 -2.30
N GLY A 237 10.25 19.86 -3.50
CA GLY A 237 10.05 20.93 -4.47
C GLY A 237 9.08 22.01 -3.98
N THR A 238 9.07 23.16 -4.65
CA THR A 238 8.07 24.20 -4.38
C THR A 238 6.68 23.66 -4.76
N PRO A 239 5.71 23.61 -3.83
CA PRO A 239 4.39 23.07 -4.11
C PRO A 239 3.66 23.96 -5.11
N ASN A 240 2.97 23.33 -6.07
CA ASN A 240 2.03 24.04 -6.93
C ASN A 240 0.77 24.36 -6.11
N PRO A 241 0.38 25.64 -5.94
CA PRO A 241 -0.77 26.02 -5.11
C PRO A 241 -2.11 25.45 -5.60
N ASP A 242 -2.20 25.08 -6.88
CA ASP A 242 -3.42 24.50 -7.47
C ASP A 242 -3.57 23.00 -7.18
N TYR A 243 -2.53 22.35 -6.65
CA TYR A 243 -2.49 20.91 -6.41
C TYR A 243 -2.63 20.62 -4.91
N PRO A 244 -3.46 19.63 -4.52
CA PRO A 244 -3.48 19.18 -3.14
C PRO A 244 -2.16 18.48 -2.79
N THR A 245 -1.82 18.45 -1.51
CA THR A 245 -0.54 17.89 -1.03
C THR A 245 -0.76 16.59 -0.29
N ILE A 246 -0.01 15.56 -0.67
CA ILE A 246 0.12 14.31 0.11
C ILE A 246 1.46 14.33 0.79
N THR A 247 1.47 14.06 2.10
CA THR A 247 2.70 13.93 2.88
C THR A 247 2.90 12.49 3.31
N LEU A 248 4.01 11.87 2.90
CA LEU A 248 4.41 10.53 3.33
C LEU A 248 5.66 10.57 4.21
N ASN A 249 5.85 9.53 4.99
CA ASN A 249 7.07 9.30 5.77
C ASN A 249 7.79 8.08 5.19
N ASN A 250 9.08 8.21 4.92
CA ASN A 250 9.95 7.09 4.61
C ASN A 250 10.72 6.69 5.88
N GLU A 251 10.55 5.45 6.32
CA GLU A 251 11.07 4.95 7.58
C GLU A 251 12.17 3.93 7.29
N GLY A 252 13.42 4.38 7.43
CA GLY A 252 14.59 3.53 7.26
C GLY A 252 14.74 2.94 5.85
N ASN A 253 14.22 3.61 4.81
CA ASN A 253 14.16 3.12 3.43
C ASN A 253 13.43 1.77 3.28
N ALA A 254 12.66 1.35 4.28
CA ALA A 254 12.04 0.03 4.32
C ALA A 254 10.51 0.08 4.42
N HIS A 255 9.98 1.19 4.94
CA HIS A 255 8.55 1.33 5.15
C HIS A 255 8.06 2.73 4.82
N TRP A 256 6.84 2.82 4.31
CA TRP A 256 6.18 4.09 3.99
C TRP A 256 4.90 4.22 4.79
N THR A 257 4.64 5.38 5.35
CA THR A 257 3.38 5.72 6.03
C THR A 257 2.85 7.07 5.57
N THR A 258 1.59 7.36 5.88
CA THR A 258 0.91 8.61 5.45
C THR A 258 0.74 9.54 6.63
N THR A 259 0.94 10.83 6.40
CA THR A 259 0.60 11.90 7.35
C THR A 259 -0.64 12.63 6.87
N VAL A 260 -1.68 12.69 7.71
CA VAL A 260 -2.94 13.40 7.44
C VAL A 260 -3.14 14.56 8.41
N GLY A 261 -3.83 15.61 7.94
CA GLY A 261 -4.02 16.84 8.71
C GLY A 261 -5.08 16.74 9.80
N ARG A 262 -6.08 15.86 9.62
CA ARG A 262 -7.16 15.61 10.57
C ARG A 262 -7.61 14.16 10.45
N LEU A 263 -7.89 13.57 11.61
CA LEU A 263 -8.76 12.41 11.75
C LEU A 263 -10.16 12.97 12.06
N PHE A 264 -11.22 12.41 11.47
CA PHE A 264 -12.55 12.92 11.76
C PHE A 264 -12.88 12.56 13.22
N GLU A 265 -13.49 13.47 13.99
CA GLU A 265 -14.00 13.06 15.29
C GLU A 265 -15.14 12.05 15.06
N PRO A 266 -15.14 10.89 15.75
CA PRO A 266 -16.20 9.92 15.57
C PRO A 266 -17.52 10.56 15.97
N LYS A 267 -18.41 10.82 15.00
CA LYS A 267 -19.81 11.09 15.33
C LYS A 267 -20.35 9.81 15.96
N PRO A 268 -20.76 9.81 17.24
CA PRO A 268 -21.45 8.64 17.79
C PRO A 268 -22.68 8.40 16.93
N ARG A 269 -22.74 7.24 16.27
CA ARG A 269 -23.98 6.82 15.60
C ARG A 269 -25.03 6.67 16.68
N GLU A 270 -26.03 7.54 16.68
CA GLU A 270 -27.26 7.30 17.43
C GLU A 270 -27.81 5.94 16.97
N ILE A 271 -27.78 4.96 17.88
CA ILE A 271 -28.50 3.71 17.69
C ILE A 271 -29.98 4.10 17.79
N SER A 272 -30.61 4.31 16.64
CA SER A 272 -32.06 4.45 16.55
C SER A 272 -32.68 3.10 16.91
N VAL A 273 -32.92 2.87 18.20
CA VAL A 273 -33.79 1.79 18.67
C VAL A 273 -35.21 2.17 18.25
N LYS A 274 -35.59 1.78 17.03
CA LYS A 274 -37.00 1.71 16.66
C LYS A 274 -37.64 0.65 17.57
N ARG A 275 -38.30 1.10 18.65
CA ARG A 275 -39.30 0.31 19.36
C ARG A 275 -40.36 -0.11 18.34
N VAL A 276 -40.37 -1.39 17.99
CA VAL A 276 -41.52 -2.05 17.39
C VAL A 276 -42.58 -2.10 18.49
N ALA A 277 -43.50 -1.13 18.48
CA ALA A 277 -44.76 -1.26 19.18
C ALA A 277 -45.68 -2.07 18.28
N GLU A 278 -45.67 -3.38 18.46
CA GLU A 278 -46.74 -4.23 17.93
C GLU A 278 -48.02 -3.97 18.71
N GLN A 279 -49.03 -3.54 17.97
CA GLN A 279 -50.43 -3.58 18.39
C GLN A 279 -50.83 -5.03 18.62
N THR A 280 -51.35 -5.35 19.80
CA THR A 280 -52.37 -6.39 19.94
C THR A 280 -53.34 -5.96 21.02
N GLU A 281 -54.50 -5.50 20.57
CA GLU A 281 -55.68 -5.27 21.40
C GLU A 281 -56.45 -6.60 21.49
N LEU A 282 -56.80 -7.06 22.70
CA LEU A 282 -58.13 -7.59 23.06
C LEU A 282 -58.19 -8.17 24.50
N ALA A 283 -58.85 -7.39 25.36
CA ALA A 283 -59.75 -7.69 26.48
C ALA A 283 -59.43 -8.72 27.62
N PRO A 284 -59.77 -8.40 28.89
CA PRO A 284 -59.50 -9.23 30.09
C PRO A 284 -60.68 -10.19 30.40
N PRO A 285 -60.49 -11.24 31.25
CA PRO A 285 -60.91 -11.09 32.66
C PRO A 285 -60.25 -12.00 33.74
N LYS A 286 -60.36 -11.49 34.98
CA LYS A 286 -60.59 -12.18 36.28
C LYS A 286 -59.44 -12.90 37.03
N ILE A 287 -59.35 -12.45 38.28
CA ILE A 287 -58.53 -12.90 39.42
C ILE A 287 -59.07 -14.22 39.98
N VAL A 288 -58.19 -15.20 40.26
CA VAL A 288 -58.28 -16.13 41.40
C VAL A 288 -56.84 -16.47 41.85
N HIS A 289 -56.58 -16.31 43.15
CA HIS A 289 -55.38 -16.77 43.85
C HIS A 289 -55.32 -18.29 43.89
N GLU A 290 -54.17 -18.90 43.56
CA GLU A 290 -53.72 -20.11 44.27
C GLU A 290 -52.21 -20.31 44.16
N THR A 291 -51.62 -20.59 45.31
CA THR A 291 -50.20 -20.56 45.63
C THR A 291 -49.57 -21.91 45.33
N TRP A 292 -48.82 -22.05 44.23
CA TRP A 292 -47.97 -23.23 43.99
C TRP A 292 -46.56 -22.79 43.61
N ALA A 293 -45.62 -23.09 44.50
CA ALA A 293 -44.20 -22.82 44.35
C ALA A 293 -43.58 -23.73 43.27
N HIS A 294 -43.13 -23.12 42.18
CA HIS A 294 -42.19 -23.73 41.24
C HIS A 294 -41.04 -22.76 40.94
N PRO A 295 -39.81 -23.25 40.81
CA PRO A 295 -38.61 -22.43 40.85
C PRO A 295 -38.52 -21.51 39.63
N LEU A 296 -38.09 -20.26 39.87
CA LEU A 296 -37.64 -19.35 38.81
C LEU A 296 -36.56 -20.07 37.99
N LYS A 297 -36.93 -20.49 36.76
CA LYS A 297 -35.96 -20.69 35.70
C LYS A 297 -35.43 -19.32 35.33
N THR A 298 -34.31 -18.93 35.92
CA THR A 298 -33.44 -17.90 35.35
C THR A 298 -33.03 -18.40 33.98
N THR A 299 -33.64 -17.87 32.92
CA THR A 299 -33.18 -18.08 31.56
C THR A 299 -31.77 -17.49 31.50
N ARG A 300 -30.75 -18.34 31.61
CA ARG A 300 -29.39 -17.96 31.25
C ARG A 300 -29.45 -17.56 29.78
N VAL A 301 -29.30 -16.26 29.52
CA VAL A 301 -28.91 -15.78 28.20
C VAL A 301 -27.60 -16.50 27.91
N ILE A 302 -27.64 -17.46 26.98
CA ILE A 302 -26.45 -18.11 26.47
C ILE A 302 -25.86 -17.05 25.52
N ASP A 303 -24.91 -16.26 26.03
CA ASP A 303 -24.15 -15.32 25.22
C ASP A 303 -23.62 -16.09 24.00
N THR A 304 -24.05 -15.70 22.79
CA THR A 304 -23.59 -16.34 21.57
C THR A 304 -22.06 -16.14 21.42
N PRO A 305 -21.34 -17.02 20.70
CA PRO A 305 -19.91 -16.84 20.46
C PRO A 305 -19.55 -15.44 19.93
N GLU A 306 -20.42 -14.87 19.11
CA GLU A 306 -20.30 -13.54 18.51
C GLU A 306 -20.49 -12.40 19.52
N GLU A 307 -21.44 -12.54 20.44
CA GLU A 307 -21.65 -11.56 21.54
C GLU A 307 -20.50 -11.59 22.54
N ASN A 308 -19.98 -12.78 22.86
CA ASN A 308 -18.79 -12.94 23.69
C ASN A 308 -17.55 -12.31 23.04
N TYR A 309 -17.42 -12.43 21.72
CA TYR A 309 -16.33 -11.81 20.97
C TYR A 309 -16.45 -10.27 20.94
N LYS A 310 -17.65 -9.73 20.70
CA LYS A 310 -17.88 -8.28 20.77
C LYS A 310 -17.59 -7.72 22.16
N LYS A 311 -18.09 -8.39 23.21
CA LYS A 311 -17.85 -8.02 24.60
C LYS A 311 -16.36 -8.09 24.97
N HIS A 312 -15.62 -9.05 24.40
CA HIS A 312 -14.17 -9.12 24.57
C HIS A 312 -13.46 -7.91 23.94
N LEU A 313 -13.84 -7.51 22.73
CA LEU A 313 -13.31 -6.32 22.08
C LEU A 313 -13.63 -5.06 22.89
N ASP A 314 -14.86 -4.88 23.33
CA ASP A 314 -15.28 -3.72 24.14
C ASP A 314 -14.50 -3.65 25.46
N ASN A 315 -14.29 -4.79 26.13
CA ASN A 315 -13.48 -4.86 27.35
C ASN A 315 -12.00 -4.53 27.10
N LEU A 316 -11.43 -4.96 25.97
CA LEU A 316 -10.07 -4.58 25.58
C LEU A 316 -9.96 -3.08 25.31
N PHE A 317 -10.96 -2.49 24.64
CA PHE A 317 -11.02 -1.05 24.39
C PHE A 317 -11.19 -0.22 25.66
N ASP A 318 -11.95 -0.68 26.64
CA ASP A 318 -12.07 0.02 27.92
C ASP A 318 -10.81 -0.15 28.79
N ALA A 319 -10.10 -1.27 28.67
CA ALA A 319 -8.83 -1.49 29.34
C ALA A 319 -7.69 -0.60 28.79
N THR A 320 -7.73 -0.23 27.51
CA THR A 320 -6.70 0.64 26.89
C THR A 320 -6.90 2.12 27.19
N LYS A 321 -8.14 2.55 27.46
CA LYS A 321 -8.45 3.90 27.93
C LYS A 321 -7.90 4.18 29.33
N ASN A 322 -7.75 3.15 30.15
CA ASN A 322 -7.19 3.25 31.50
C ASN A 322 -5.84 2.51 31.56
N GLN A 323 -4.75 3.21 31.26
CA GLN A 323 -3.35 2.70 31.25
C GLN A 323 -2.84 2.05 32.57
N ARG A 324 -3.68 1.85 33.60
CA ARG A 324 -3.30 1.37 34.94
C ARG A 324 -3.77 -0.04 35.31
N PHE A 325 -4.48 -0.79 34.46
CA PHE A 325 -5.12 -2.06 34.89
C PHE A 325 -4.40 -3.36 34.51
N PHE A 326 -3.29 -3.33 33.76
CA PHE A 326 -2.55 -4.55 33.41
C PHE A 326 -1.44 -4.95 34.41
N THR A 327 -1.49 -4.46 35.67
CA THR A 327 -0.55 -4.86 36.73
C THR A 327 -0.82 -6.24 37.32
N THR A 328 -1.84 -6.96 36.85
CA THR A 328 -2.06 -8.36 37.23
C THR A 328 -1.59 -9.25 36.08
N PRO A 329 -0.58 -10.11 36.27
CA PRO A 329 -0.08 -10.97 35.19
C PRO A 329 -1.13 -12.03 34.87
N ILE A 330 -2.04 -11.71 33.96
CA ILE A 330 -2.87 -12.71 33.30
C ILE A 330 -1.90 -13.58 32.50
N LYS A 331 -1.83 -14.87 32.87
CA LYS A 331 -1.02 -15.92 32.24
C LYS A 331 -1.39 -16.10 30.75
N SER A 332 -1.05 -15.13 29.90
CA SER A 332 -1.06 -15.29 28.45
C SER A 332 0.25 -15.92 28.02
N LYS A 333 0.14 -17.00 27.23
CA LYS A 333 1.25 -17.86 26.79
C LYS A 333 1.87 -17.44 25.45
N ILE A 334 1.42 -16.34 24.82
CA ILE A 334 2.04 -15.86 23.56
C ILE A 334 3.10 -14.82 23.90
N ASN A 335 4.33 -15.12 23.53
CA ASN A 335 5.42 -14.17 23.57
C ASN A 335 5.20 -13.09 22.51
N VAL A 336 5.20 -11.82 22.92
CA VAL A 336 5.00 -10.65 22.04
C VAL A 336 6.00 -10.57 20.87
N ASN A 337 7.17 -11.19 21.01
CA ASN A 337 8.20 -11.25 19.96
C ASN A 337 8.01 -12.42 18.98
N ALA A 338 6.99 -13.26 19.18
CA ALA A 338 6.74 -14.45 18.36
C ALA A 338 5.26 -14.59 17.96
N ILE A 339 4.52 -13.47 17.94
CA ILE A 339 3.08 -13.45 17.63
C ILE A 339 2.81 -14.01 16.22
N ASP A 340 3.62 -13.63 15.24
CA ASP A 340 3.48 -14.07 13.84
C ASP A 340 3.61 -15.60 13.65
N ASN A 341 4.20 -16.28 14.64
CA ASN A 341 4.40 -17.73 14.64
C ASN A 341 3.48 -18.46 15.65
N ALA A 342 2.57 -17.74 16.30
CA ALA A 342 1.68 -18.33 17.29
C ALA A 342 0.71 -19.33 16.63
N LYS A 343 0.49 -20.47 17.29
CA LYS A 343 -0.46 -21.50 16.87
C LYS A 343 -1.46 -21.81 17.97
N ALA A 344 -2.66 -22.22 17.58
CA ALA A 344 -3.67 -22.72 18.50
C ALA A 344 -3.15 -23.97 19.22
N ALA A 345 -3.42 -24.08 20.53
CA ALA A 345 -3.11 -25.31 21.26
C ALA A 345 -4.07 -26.44 20.84
N ALA A 346 -3.66 -27.70 21.02
CA ALA A 346 -4.36 -28.90 20.51
C ALA A 346 -5.82 -29.11 20.98
N LYS A 347 -6.36 -28.23 21.83
CA LYS A 347 -7.76 -28.22 22.31
C LYS A 347 -8.31 -26.80 22.51
N GLU A 348 -7.66 -25.80 21.93
CA GLU A 348 -8.09 -24.41 22.01
C GLU A 348 -9.10 -24.13 20.91
N SER A 349 -10.22 -23.48 21.25
CA SER A 349 -11.17 -23.02 20.23
C SER A 349 -10.57 -21.87 19.43
N ASP A 350 -10.98 -21.70 18.18
CA ASP A 350 -10.55 -20.58 17.33
C ASP A 350 -10.81 -19.22 18.01
N GLN A 351 -11.93 -19.11 18.74
CA GLN A 351 -12.24 -17.92 19.54
C GLN A 351 -11.24 -17.69 20.68
N SER A 352 -10.87 -18.73 21.42
CA SER A 352 -9.88 -18.64 22.50
C SER A 352 -8.50 -18.29 21.94
N PHE A 353 -8.15 -18.85 20.79
CA PHE A 353 -6.89 -18.55 20.12
C PHE A 353 -6.84 -17.10 19.61
N ALA A 354 -7.90 -16.64 18.94
CA ALA A 354 -8.03 -15.26 18.47
C ALA A 354 -7.98 -14.24 19.63
N THR A 355 -8.69 -14.52 20.72
CA THR A 355 -8.67 -13.72 21.96
C THR A 355 -7.25 -13.58 22.50
N ARG A 356 -6.50 -14.69 22.59
CA ARG A 356 -5.12 -14.70 23.10
C ARG A 356 -4.15 -13.98 22.15
N LEU A 357 -4.38 -14.09 20.84
CA LEU A 357 -3.60 -13.39 19.82
C LEU A 357 -3.81 -11.87 19.88
N GLN A 358 -5.07 -11.44 20.04
CA GLN A 358 -5.44 -10.03 20.19
C GLN A 358 -4.88 -9.42 21.47
N GLU A 359 -4.94 -10.16 22.57
CA GLU A 359 -4.31 -9.74 23.83
C GLU A 359 -2.78 -9.60 23.70
N ALA A 360 -2.13 -10.50 22.96
CA ALA A 360 -0.68 -10.44 22.72
C ALA A 360 -0.30 -9.25 21.83
N GLU A 361 -1.05 -8.98 20.77
CA GLU A 361 -0.86 -7.79 19.92
C GLU A 361 -1.05 -6.50 20.71
N LEU A 362 -2.05 -6.46 21.59
CA LEU A 362 -2.27 -5.29 22.43
C LEU A 362 -1.12 -5.04 23.42
N ARG A 363 -0.57 -6.11 24.01
CA ARG A 363 0.63 -6.01 24.87
C ARG A 363 1.86 -5.57 24.08
N ARG A 364 2.01 -6.01 22.83
CA ARG A 364 3.08 -5.54 21.94
C ARG A 364 2.98 -4.03 21.73
N ILE A 365 1.77 -3.51 21.51
CA ILE A 365 1.52 -2.07 21.35
C ILE A 365 1.83 -1.27 22.61
N LEU A 366 1.57 -1.82 23.81
CA LEU A 366 1.82 -1.13 25.09
C LEU A 366 3.29 -1.18 25.58
N ILE A 367 4.14 -2.00 24.96
CA ILE A 367 5.58 -2.11 25.29
C ILE A 367 6.43 -1.14 24.45
N TYR A 368 5.90 -0.67 23.31
CA TYR A 368 6.48 0.41 22.49
C TYR A 368 5.84 1.75 22.86
#